data_AF-A0A8S9A6N7-F1
#
_entry.id   AF-A0A8S9A6N7-F1
#
_cell.length_a   1.000
_cell.length_b   1.000
_cell.length_c   1.000
_cell.angle_alpha   90.00
_cell.angle_beta   90.00
_cell.angle_gamma   90.00
#
_symmetry.space_group_name_H-M   'P 1'
#
loop_
_entity.id
_entity.type
_entity.pdbx_description
1 polymer ?
#
loop_
_entity_poly.entity_id
_entity_poly.type
_entity_poly.pdbx_seq_one_letter_code
_entity_poly.pdbx_strand_id
1 'polypeptide(L)'
;MKSTIQKCCATAPYISRRSLHQTSLLRSSSNPDSYNEPPPSSTPKDATKDDYSEDFNFDLDPSTDFFDSSRPYQIDSTSKSVLTKTGLTLPLSPIMDPAYHSSRNRWKEKKPLSRPPGQRVSKFSQLLESSPFALALAAPLRACTATEVLLPKPFLQKFNLLRHPETDEPWFVPADLAPHGAPDPAKKRDQELGPSAYTLANQALLQDFVIRGSPYYGSNRKMLRRNAQNRTGLTDVLNRAVWREDMDSLVLKLMRRRIVDELLYLTGKCTGSLRRKYLTPLRGGYEEAKERKLRGALVYVGGAPGKGMGMGMGTMRPPQRVSTLDIKGERYNTRLPVYDATVLLGEEELKRLVDEETGFWRQAQLFAVGREATTELQIKLWKLEGYMAKGKLLSPEDRERELARAAADATEAKVAEMKAAQAKAEKRHVPGGQGQRDAQRAPARDTRGPGGGDRRPGGWQGVRRT
;
A
#
# COMPACT_ATOMS: atom_id res chain seq x y z
N MET A 1 -34.32 -26.78 44.64
CA MET A 1 -34.45 -25.31 44.81
C MET A 1 -33.29 -24.65 44.09
N LYS A 2 -33.53 -24.18 42.87
CA LYS A 2 -32.51 -23.60 41.97
C LYS A 2 -32.51 -22.08 42.17
N SER A 3 -31.35 -21.49 42.46
CA SER A 3 -31.20 -20.05 42.63
C SER A 3 -31.00 -19.36 41.28
N THR A 4 -31.82 -18.34 41.06
CA THR A 4 -31.85 -17.49 39.87
C THR A 4 -31.16 -16.18 40.24
N ILE A 5 -30.11 -15.79 39.52
CA ILE A 5 -29.55 -14.43 39.57
C ILE A 5 -29.78 -13.81 38.19
N GLN A 6 -30.79 -12.94 38.12
CA GLN A 6 -31.01 -12.00 37.01
C GLN A 6 -29.92 -10.92 37.04
N LYS A 7 -29.24 -10.72 35.91
CA LYS A 7 -28.48 -9.49 35.63
C LYS A 7 -29.23 -8.68 34.58
N CYS A 8 -29.64 -7.49 34.99
CA CYS A 8 -30.17 -6.44 34.11
C CYS A 8 -29.04 -5.86 33.25
N CYS A 9 -29.21 -5.85 31.93
CA CYS A 9 -28.46 -4.98 31.04
C CYS A 9 -29.44 -4.04 30.34
N ALA A 10 -29.37 -2.76 30.70
CA ALA A 10 -30.14 -1.69 30.09
C ALA A 10 -29.66 -1.45 28.64
N THR A 11 -30.60 -1.43 27.72
CA THR A 11 -30.43 -1.17 26.29
C THR A 11 -30.47 0.34 26.05
N ALA A 12 -29.45 0.91 25.41
CA ALA A 12 -29.48 2.29 24.91
C ALA A 12 -29.91 2.30 23.42
N PRO A 13 -30.81 3.21 23.00
CA PRO A 13 -31.34 3.21 21.64
C PRO A 13 -30.39 3.90 20.65
N TYR A 14 -30.22 3.25 19.50
CA TYR A 14 -29.47 3.71 18.33
C TYR A 14 -30.30 4.76 17.57
N ILE A 15 -29.82 6.02 17.55
CA ILE A 15 -30.47 7.11 16.81
C ILE A 15 -30.11 7.00 15.32
N SER A 16 -31.14 6.69 14.53
CA SER A 16 -31.17 6.72 13.07
C SER A 16 -30.90 8.14 12.53
N ARG A 17 -29.90 8.29 11.67
CA ARG A 17 -29.73 9.51 10.86
C ARG A 17 -30.42 9.33 9.51
N ARG A 18 -31.49 10.11 9.34
CA ARG A 18 -32.28 10.28 8.13
C ARG A 18 -31.44 10.83 6.98
N SER A 19 -31.61 10.18 5.83
CA SER A 19 -31.33 10.67 4.48
C SER A 19 -32.16 11.92 4.19
N LEU A 20 -31.52 13.00 3.74
CA LEU A 20 -32.20 14.09 3.05
C LEU A 20 -31.94 13.94 1.56
N HIS A 21 -33.04 13.69 0.85
CA HIS A 21 -33.16 13.74 -0.60
C HIS A 21 -32.94 15.17 -1.08
N GLN A 22 -32.14 15.33 -2.15
CA GLN A 22 -32.24 16.49 -3.01
C GLN A 22 -32.79 16.05 -4.37
N THR A 23 -33.95 16.62 -4.67
CA THR A 23 -34.64 16.61 -5.95
C THR A 23 -33.86 17.48 -6.94
N SER A 24 -33.63 16.99 -8.15
CA SER A 24 -33.27 17.83 -9.30
C SER A 24 -34.28 17.59 -10.40
N LEU A 25 -34.92 18.68 -10.81
CA LEU A 25 -35.91 18.73 -11.88
C LEU A 25 -35.22 18.91 -13.23
N LEU A 26 -35.91 18.38 -14.23
CA LEU A 26 -35.62 18.28 -15.66
C LEU A 26 -35.36 19.64 -16.34
N ARG A 27 -34.41 19.67 -17.29
CA ARG A 27 -34.55 20.43 -18.54
C ARG A 27 -33.66 19.83 -19.66
N SER A 28 -34.31 19.19 -20.63
CA SER A 28 -33.85 19.06 -22.03
C SER A 28 -33.93 20.43 -22.71
N SER A 29 -33.32 20.81 -23.84
CA SER A 29 -32.57 20.27 -25.00
C SER A 29 -31.78 21.50 -25.54
N SER A 30 -30.80 21.51 -26.44
CA SER A 30 -30.53 20.82 -27.70
C SER A 30 -29.13 21.25 -28.19
N ASN A 31 -28.42 20.36 -28.87
CA ASN A 31 -27.20 20.59 -29.68
C ASN A 31 -27.59 21.11 -31.10
N PRO A 32 -26.68 21.41 -32.08
CA PRO A 32 -25.20 21.28 -32.10
C PRO A 32 -24.43 22.48 -32.75
N ASP A 33 -23.09 22.35 -32.77
CA ASP A 33 -22.15 22.68 -33.87
C ASP A 33 -20.91 23.53 -33.52
N SER A 34 -19.77 22.82 -33.61
CA SER A 34 -18.53 23.17 -34.32
C SER A 34 -17.73 24.45 -34.01
N TYR A 35 -16.47 24.21 -33.62
CA TYR A 35 -15.20 24.82 -34.08
C TYR A 35 -14.19 25.15 -32.98
N ASN A 36 -12.95 24.90 -33.37
CA ASN A 36 -11.68 24.95 -32.66
C ASN A 36 -11.25 26.37 -32.23
N GLU A 37 -10.48 26.36 -31.13
CA GLU A 37 -9.33 27.24 -30.83
C GLU A 37 -9.54 28.68 -30.30
N PRO A 38 -8.57 29.16 -29.47
CA PRO A 38 -8.78 30.23 -28.51
C PRO A 38 -8.35 31.61 -29.03
N PRO A 39 -8.92 32.73 -28.54
CA PRO A 39 -8.44 34.04 -28.91
C PRO A 39 -7.29 34.52 -27.99
N PRO A 40 -6.25 35.16 -28.56
CA PRO A 40 -5.23 35.87 -27.81
C PRO A 40 -5.66 37.30 -27.45
N SER A 41 -5.00 37.82 -26.42
CA SER A 41 -5.04 39.20 -25.94
C SER A 41 -4.70 40.25 -27.01
N SER A 42 -5.53 41.28 -27.15
CA SER A 42 -5.09 42.67 -27.36
C SER A 42 -6.27 43.65 -27.27
N THR A 43 -6.07 44.71 -26.50
CA THR A 43 -6.83 45.98 -26.51
C THR A 43 -6.55 46.72 -27.84
N PRO A 44 -7.44 47.58 -28.39
CA PRO A 44 -7.67 48.93 -27.84
C PRO A 44 -9.05 49.61 -28.12
N LYS A 45 -9.34 50.62 -27.28
CA LYS A 45 -9.93 51.96 -27.53
C LYS A 45 -11.09 52.13 -28.52
N ASP A 46 -12.25 52.56 -27.99
CA ASP A 46 -12.97 53.80 -28.32
C ASP A 46 -14.38 53.74 -27.68
N ALA A 47 -14.68 54.60 -26.71
CA ALA A 47 -15.25 55.93 -26.89
C ALA A 47 -16.77 55.89 -27.21
N THR A 48 -17.59 55.91 -26.16
CA THR A 48 -18.89 56.59 -26.20
C THR A 48 -19.17 57.17 -24.81
N LYS A 49 -19.25 58.51 -24.81
CA LYS A 49 -19.85 59.34 -23.77
C LYS A 49 -21.32 58.94 -23.60
N ASP A 50 -21.83 59.10 -22.38
CA ASP A 50 -23.16 59.62 -22.02
C ASP A 50 -23.12 59.78 -20.48
N ASP A 51 -22.82 60.98 -19.99
CA ASP A 51 -23.80 61.97 -19.51
C ASP A 51 -24.67 61.43 -18.37
N TYR A 52 -24.21 61.63 -17.13
CA TYR A 52 -25.05 62.05 -16.00
C TYR A 52 -24.14 62.64 -14.91
N SER A 53 -24.05 63.97 -14.92
CA SER A 53 -23.60 64.80 -13.81
C SER A 53 -24.72 64.90 -12.78
N GLU A 54 -24.44 64.54 -11.52
CA GLU A 54 -25.05 65.24 -10.39
C GLU A 54 -23.96 65.65 -9.40
N ASP A 55 -23.86 66.96 -9.26
CA ASP A 55 -23.00 67.68 -8.36
C ASP A 55 -23.44 67.45 -6.90
N PHE A 56 -22.61 66.76 -6.13
CA PHE A 56 -22.58 66.88 -4.67
C PHE A 56 -21.19 67.33 -4.25
N ASN A 57 -20.95 68.64 -4.35
CA ASN A 57 -19.86 69.30 -3.66
C ASN A 57 -20.14 69.30 -2.15
N PHE A 58 -19.49 68.39 -1.43
CA PHE A 58 -19.27 68.54 0.01
C PHE A 58 -17.80 68.87 0.20
N ASP A 59 -17.50 70.15 0.38
CA ASP A 59 -16.18 70.65 0.74
C ASP A 59 -15.77 70.03 2.09
N LEU A 60 -14.83 69.07 2.04
CA LEU A 60 -14.17 68.51 3.21
C LEU A 60 -12.66 68.63 3.02
N ASP A 61 -12.04 69.37 3.94
CA ASP A 61 -10.61 69.65 4.03
C ASP A 61 -9.72 68.40 3.78
N PRO A 62 -8.64 68.49 2.97
CA PRO A 62 -7.76 67.37 2.67
C PRO A 62 -6.78 67.02 3.80
N SER A 63 -7.02 67.44 5.05
CA SER A 63 -6.09 67.23 6.17
C SER A 63 -6.57 66.20 7.20
N THR A 64 -7.48 65.29 6.85
CA THR A 64 -7.85 64.17 7.73
C THR A 64 -7.45 62.82 7.12
N ASP A 65 -6.33 62.29 7.61
CA ASP A 65 -5.82 60.94 7.38
C ASP A 65 -6.76 59.85 7.94
N PHE A 66 -7.94 59.64 7.34
CA PHE A 66 -8.94 58.70 7.88
C PHE A 66 -8.97 57.30 7.22
N PHE A 67 -8.15 57.02 6.20
CA PHE A 67 -8.13 55.70 5.54
C PHE A 67 -6.71 55.19 5.20
N ASP A 68 -5.79 55.15 6.17
CA ASP A 68 -4.63 54.25 6.07
C ASP A 68 -5.02 52.83 6.56
N SER A 69 -5.82 52.10 5.79
CA SER A 69 -6.25 50.72 6.09
C SER A 69 -5.14 49.66 5.88
N SER A 70 -3.88 50.08 5.68
CA SER A 70 -2.79 49.18 5.30
C SER A 70 -2.05 48.50 6.46
N ARG A 71 -2.38 48.83 7.73
CA ARG A 71 -1.73 48.21 8.91
C ARG A 71 -2.56 47.03 9.43
N PRO A 72 -2.00 45.81 9.52
CA PRO A 72 -2.72 44.65 10.03
C PRO A 72 -3.07 44.86 11.52
N TYR A 73 -4.31 44.59 11.90
CA TYR A 73 -4.73 44.55 13.30
C TYR A 73 -3.84 43.57 14.07
N GLN A 74 -3.33 43.97 15.23
CA GLN A 74 -2.60 43.06 16.12
C GLN A 74 -3.61 42.22 16.89
N ILE A 75 -3.69 40.93 16.52
CA ILE A 75 -4.60 39.95 17.12
C ILE A 75 -3.83 39.14 18.16
N ASP A 76 -4.24 39.24 19.42
CA ASP A 76 -3.74 38.38 20.48
C ASP A 76 -4.60 37.12 20.58
N SER A 77 -4.10 36.03 19.99
CA SER A 77 -4.75 34.72 20.00
C SER A 77 -4.96 34.13 21.40
N THR A 78 -4.13 34.50 22.38
CA THR A 78 -4.16 33.94 23.74
C THR A 78 -5.20 34.62 24.61
N SER A 79 -5.30 35.95 24.54
CA SER A 79 -6.31 36.75 25.24
C SER A 79 -7.62 36.92 24.46
N LYS A 80 -7.68 36.44 23.21
CA LYS A 80 -8.83 36.61 22.30
C LYS A 80 -9.23 38.07 22.20
N SER A 81 -8.27 38.94 21.92
CA SER A 81 -8.49 40.38 21.78
C SER A 81 -7.85 40.96 20.52
N VAL A 82 -8.43 42.06 20.04
CA VAL A 82 -7.90 42.85 18.93
C VAL A 82 -7.51 44.22 19.46
N LEU A 83 -6.24 44.58 19.26
CA LEU A 83 -5.77 45.94 19.52
C LEU A 83 -6.17 46.83 18.34
N THR A 84 -7.01 47.82 18.62
CA THR A 84 -7.41 48.81 17.64
C THR A 84 -6.47 50.02 17.67
N LYS A 85 -6.42 50.79 16.59
CA LYS A 85 -5.57 51.99 16.46
C LYS A 85 -5.85 53.04 17.54
N THR A 86 -7.04 53.04 18.12
CA THR A 86 -7.45 53.94 19.21
C THR A 86 -6.92 53.51 20.58
N GLY A 87 -6.09 52.45 20.65
CA GLY A 87 -5.53 51.93 21.90
C GLY A 87 -6.53 51.11 22.73
N LEU A 88 -7.74 50.90 22.21
CA LEU A 88 -8.80 50.13 22.87
C LEU A 88 -8.71 48.66 22.48
N THR A 89 -8.68 47.79 23.48
CA THR A 89 -8.69 46.34 23.33
C THR A 89 -10.12 45.85 23.18
N LEU A 90 -10.48 45.38 21.98
CA LEU A 90 -11.80 44.80 21.71
C LEU A 90 -11.76 43.27 21.84
N PRO A 91 -12.87 42.61 22.24
CA PRO A 91 -12.96 41.16 22.19
C PRO A 91 -12.90 40.66 20.73
N LEU A 92 -12.11 39.62 20.49
CA LEU A 92 -11.93 39.01 19.19
C LEU A 92 -13.21 38.29 18.76
N SER A 93 -13.74 38.66 17.60
CA SER A 93 -14.91 37.99 17.03
C SER A 93 -14.56 36.55 16.64
N PRO A 94 -15.49 35.58 16.79
CA PRO A 94 -15.22 34.17 16.42
C PRO A 94 -14.82 33.99 14.95
N ILE A 95 -15.27 34.87 14.06
CA ILE A 95 -14.90 34.87 12.65
C ILE A 95 -13.46 35.37 12.41
N MET A 96 -12.85 36.05 13.38
CA MET A 96 -11.45 36.48 13.32
C MET A 96 -10.51 35.62 14.18
N ASP A 97 -11.04 34.61 14.88
CA ASP A 97 -10.24 33.70 15.70
C ASP A 97 -9.48 32.68 14.82
N PRO A 98 -8.13 32.67 14.83
CA PRO A 98 -7.34 31.70 14.07
C PRO A 98 -7.57 30.26 14.53
N ALA A 99 -7.92 30.02 15.81
CA ALA A 99 -8.27 28.70 16.32
C ALA A 99 -9.62 28.20 15.75
N TYR A 100 -10.56 29.11 15.52
CA TYR A 100 -11.83 28.81 14.87
C TYR A 100 -11.65 28.43 13.40
N HIS A 101 -10.82 29.19 12.65
CA HIS A 101 -10.50 28.87 11.26
C HIS A 101 -9.74 27.56 11.09
N SER A 102 -8.70 27.32 11.89
CA SER A 102 -7.94 26.06 11.84
C SER A 102 -8.82 24.84 12.15
N SER A 103 -9.75 24.95 13.10
CA SER A 103 -10.71 23.87 13.39
C SER A 103 -11.66 23.58 12.23
N ARG A 104 -12.16 24.61 11.56
CA ARG A 104 -13.08 24.49 10.41
C ARG A 104 -12.35 24.02 9.13
N ASN A 105 -11.10 24.42 8.96
CA ASN A 105 -10.28 24.11 7.80
C ASN A 105 -9.44 22.84 7.96
N ARG A 106 -9.33 22.24 9.16
CA ARG A 106 -8.57 20.99 9.41
C ARG A 106 -8.88 19.86 8.43
N TRP A 107 -10.12 19.77 7.95
CA TRP A 107 -10.55 18.74 6.99
C TRP A 107 -10.26 19.10 5.53
N LYS A 108 -10.05 20.39 5.24
CA LYS A 108 -9.68 20.92 3.91
C LYS A 108 -8.16 21.03 3.75
N GLU A 109 -7.45 21.27 4.84
CA GLU A 109 -6.00 21.29 4.87
C GLU A 109 -5.46 19.90 4.52
N LYS A 110 -4.43 19.90 3.67
CA LYS A 110 -3.70 18.67 3.37
C LYS A 110 -3.13 18.16 4.69
N LYS A 111 -3.42 16.91 5.03
CA LYS A 111 -2.79 16.24 6.18
C LYS A 111 -1.29 16.47 6.08
N PRO A 112 -0.62 16.86 7.18
CA PRO A 112 0.82 17.05 7.16
C PRO A 112 1.45 15.77 6.60
N LEU A 113 2.43 15.93 5.72
CA LEU A 113 3.22 14.79 5.26
C LEU A 113 3.69 14.04 6.50
N SER A 114 3.60 12.71 6.47
CA SER A 114 4.06 11.85 7.56
C SER A 114 5.52 12.10 7.94
N ARG A 115 6.27 12.79 7.06
CA ARG A 115 7.64 13.21 7.26
C ARG A 115 7.79 14.72 7.00
N PRO A 116 8.38 15.48 7.94
CA PRO A 116 8.74 16.87 7.68
C PRO A 116 9.84 16.94 6.60
N PRO A 117 9.78 17.92 5.69
CA PRO A 117 10.79 18.11 4.66
C PRO A 117 12.17 18.34 5.30
N GLY A 118 13.19 17.60 4.83
CA GLY A 118 14.58 17.74 5.29
C GLY A 118 15.04 16.73 6.35
N GLN A 119 14.16 15.90 6.90
CA GLN A 119 14.58 14.84 7.83
C GLN A 119 15.41 13.76 7.11
N ARG A 120 16.67 13.59 7.52
CA ARG A 120 17.55 12.54 6.99
C ARG A 120 17.05 11.17 7.45
N VAL A 121 16.55 10.38 6.53
CA VAL A 121 16.19 8.99 6.78
C VAL A 121 17.41 8.08 6.81
N SER A 122 17.40 7.13 7.74
CA SER A 122 18.38 6.03 7.75
C SER A 122 18.39 5.32 6.40
N LYS A 123 19.56 4.87 5.97
CA LYS A 123 19.72 4.07 4.73
C LYS A 123 18.81 2.84 4.74
N PHE A 124 18.59 2.23 5.90
CA PHE A 124 17.66 1.11 6.05
C PHE A 124 16.21 1.51 5.74
N SER A 125 15.74 2.67 6.21
CA SER A 125 14.38 3.16 5.94
C SER A 125 14.17 3.39 4.45
N GLN A 126 15.15 4.01 3.77
CA GLN A 126 15.10 4.22 2.33
C GLN A 126 15.05 2.89 1.55
N LEU A 127 15.82 1.90 2.00
CA LEU A 127 15.82 0.56 1.40
C LEU A 127 14.51 -0.18 1.65
N LEU A 128 13.92 -0.02 2.83
CA LEU A 128 12.63 -0.61 3.16
C LEU A 128 11.49 0.04 2.35
N GLU A 129 11.52 1.37 2.21
CA GLU A 129 10.56 2.14 1.40
C GLU A 129 10.61 1.78 -0.09
N SER A 130 11.81 1.45 -0.59
CA SER A 130 12.01 1.05 -1.99
C SER A 130 11.85 -0.45 -2.25
N SER A 131 11.70 -1.27 -1.21
CA SER A 131 11.57 -2.71 -1.35
C SER A 131 10.18 -3.09 -1.90
N PRO A 132 10.09 -3.82 -3.02
CA PRO A 132 8.80 -4.21 -3.61
C PRO A 132 8.01 -5.13 -2.66
N PHE A 133 8.69 -5.99 -1.92
CA PHE A 133 8.06 -6.91 -0.97
C PHE A 133 7.47 -6.15 0.23
N ALA A 134 8.21 -5.17 0.75
CA ALA A 134 7.72 -4.34 1.85
C ALA A 134 6.50 -3.51 1.42
N LEU A 135 6.54 -2.91 0.23
CA LEU A 135 5.41 -2.18 -0.33
C LEU A 135 4.20 -3.07 -0.57
N ALA A 136 4.41 -4.30 -1.05
CA ALA A 136 3.33 -5.25 -1.25
C ALA A 136 2.68 -5.70 0.06
N LEU A 137 3.46 -5.88 1.13
CA LEU A 137 2.95 -6.23 2.47
C LEU A 137 2.30 -5.04 3.19
N ALA A 138 2.80 -3.82 2.96
CA ALA A 138 2.23 -2.59 3.50
C ALA A 138 0.90 -2.19 2.84
N ALA A 139 0.56 -2.81 1.71
CA ALA A 139 -0.69 -2.58 1.02
C ALA A 139 -1.90 -2.97 1.89
N PRO A 140 -3.07 -2.31 1.73
CA PRO A 140 -4.22 -2.56 2.57
C PRO A 140 -4.69 -4.02 2.50
N LEU A 141 -4.96 -4.59 3.68
CA LEU A 141 -5.51 -5.94 3.81
C LEU A 141 -6.96 -5.99 3.33
N ARG A 142 -7.30 -7.05 2.60
CA ARG A 142 -8.66 -7.33 2.13
C ARG A 142 -8.93 -8.83 2.30
N ALA A 143 -10.20 -9.18 2.53
CA ALA A 143 -10.63 -10.57 2.61
C ALA A 143 -10.85 -11.13 1.19
N CYS A 144 -10.31 -12.31 0.93
CA CYS A 144 -10.72 -13.13 -0.20
C CYS A 144 -12.18 -13.56 0.01
N THR A 145 -13.03 -13.35 -0.98
CA THR A 145 -14.46 -13.70 -0.88
C THR A 145 -14.73 -15.21 -0.94
N ALA A 146 -13.82 -16.01 -1.50
CA ALA A 146 -13.96 -17.46 -1.62
C ALA A 146 -13.33 -18.23 -0.44
N THR A 147 -12.16 -17.79 0.03
CA THR A 147 -11.39 -18.49 1.08
C THR A 147 -11.40 -17.78 2.44
N GLU A 148 -11.96 -16.56 2.49
CA GLU A 148 -12.02 -15.68 3.67
C GLU A 148 -10.67 -15.28 4.26
N VAL A 149 -9.56 -15.63 3.58
CA VAL A 149 -8.21 -15.26 4.01
C VAL A 149 -8.01 -13.75 3.83
N LEU A 150 -7.47 -13.10 4.87
CA LEU A 150 -7.06 -11.71 4.83
C LEU A 150 -5.65 -11.61 4.24
N LEU A 151 -5.52 -11.00 3.07
CA LEU A 151 -4.24 -10.76 2.43
C LEU A 151 -4.11 -9.32 1.95
N PRO A 152 -2.90 -8.78 1.85
CA PRO A 152 -2.66 -7.51 1.17
C PRO A 152 -3.16 -7.53 -0.27
N LYS A 153 -3.65 -6.38 -0.75
CA LYS A 153 -4.23 -6.22 -2.09
C LYS A 153 -3.41 -6.83 -3.24
N PRO A 154 -2.07 -6.74 -3.30
CA PRO A 154 -1.27 -7.30 -4.40
C PRO A 154 -1.39 -8.82 -4.56
N PHE A 155 -1.70 -9.57 -3.50
CA PHE A 155 -1.89 -11.03 -3.55
C PHE A 155 -3.31 -11.44 -3.96
N LEU A 156 -4.17 -10.46 -4.17
CA LEU A 156 -5.56 -10.68 -4.54
C LEU A 156 -5.79 -10.27 -6.00
N GLN A 157 -6.68 -10.99 -6.65
CA GLN A 157 -7.22 -10.64 -7.95
C GLN A 157 -8.54 -9.90 -7.76
N LYS A 158 -8.59 -8.66 -8.25
CA LYS A 158 -9.79 -7.83 -8.25
C LYS A 158 -10.68 -8.17 -9.44
N PHE A 159 -11.97 -8.35 -9.16
CA PHE A 159 -13.03 -8.49 -10.15
C PHE A 159 -14.04 -7.36 -10.00
N ASN A 160 -14.49 -6.81 -11.13
CA ASN A 160 -15.62 -5.89 -11.21
C ASN A 160 -16.75 -6.55 -11.98
N LEU A 161 -17.98 -6.11 -11.70
CA LEU A 161 -19.15 -6.48 -12.49
C LEU A 161 -19.41 -5.35 -13.49
N LEU A 162 -19.32 -5.65 -14.78
CA LEU A 162 -19.52 -4.69 -15.87
C LEU A 162 -20.71 -5.11 -16.73
N ARG A 163 -21.45 -4.14 -17.29
CA ARG A 163 -22.37 -4.39 -18.40
C ARG A 163 -21.58 -4.72 -19.66
N HIS A 164 -21.88 -5.84 -20.30
CA HIS A 164 -21.32 -6.13 -21.61
C HIS A 164 -21.86 -5.12 -22.64
N PRO A 165 -21.00 -4.52 -23.49
CA PRO A 165 -21.41 -3.42 -24.37
C PRO A 165 -22.43 -3.82 -25.44
N GLU A 166 -22.46 -5.09 -25.85
CA GLU A 166 -23.34 -5.58 -26.92
C GLU A 166 -24.58 -6.32 -26.40
N THR A 167 -24.47 -6.97 -25.23
CA THR A 167 -25.54 -7.85 -24.71
C THR A 167 -26.23 -7.28 -23.48
N ASP A 168 -25.71 -6.18 -22.90
CA ASP A 168 -26.14 -5.55 -21.64
C ASP A 168 -26.13 -6.49 -20.42
N GLU A 169 -25.63 -7.72 -20.58
CA GLU A 169 -25.55 -8.70 -19.51
C GLU A 169 -24.43 -8.37 -18.51
N PRO A 170 -24.65 -8.64 -17.21
CA PRO A 170 -23.62 -8.44 -16.20
C PRO A 170 -22.50 -9.48 -16.32
N TRP A 171 -21.26 -9.05 -16.51
CA TRP A 171 -20.09 -9.92 -16.67
C TRP A 171 -19.04 -9.66 -15.60
N PHE A 172 -18.44 -10.73 -15.08
CA PHE A 172 -17.27 -10.61 -14.22
C PHE A 172 -16.01 -10.33 -15.05
N VAL A 173 -15.34 -9.22 -14.75
CA VAL A 173 -14.15 -8.78 -15.48
C VAL A 173 -12.98 -8.56 -14.50
N PRO A 174 -11.77 -9.08 -14.80
CA PRO A 174 -10.58 -8.85 -13.98
C PRO A 174 -10.12 -7.39 -14.08
N ALA A 175 -10.59 -6.55 -13.16
CA ALA A 175 -10.46 -5.10 -13.22
C ALA A 175 -9.01 -4.60 -13.10
N ASP A 176 -8.14 -5.34 -12.40
CA ASP A 176 -6.72 -4.98 -12.25
C ASP A 176 -5.91 -5.17 -13.55
N LEU A 177 -6.47 -5.87 -14.54
CA LEU A 177 -5.77 -6.26 -15.77
C LEU A 177 -6.35 -5.58 -17.03
N ALA A 178 -7.32 -4.69 -16.85
CA ALA A 178 -7.89 -3.88 -17.93
C ALA A 178 -6.79 -3.07 -18.65
N PRO A 179 -6.93 -2.80 -19.96
CA PRO A 179 -5.94 -2.06 -20.73
C PRO A 179 -5.61 -0.68 -20.16
N HIS A 180 -4.31 -0.38 -20.15
CA HIS A 180 -3.82 0.99 -19.96
C HIS A 180 -4.27 1.79 -21.19
N GLY A 181 -5.17 2.74 -20.95
CA GLY A 181 -6.09 3.26 -21.95
C GLY A 181 -7.50 3.16 -21.39
N ALA A 182 -7.69 3.72 -20.19
CA ALA A 182 -8.96 3.64 -19.50
C ALA A 182 -10.06 4.18 -20.43
N PRO A 183 -11.21 3.50 -20.57
CA PRO A 183 -12.39 4.16 -21.08
C PRO A 183 -12.64 5.40 -20.20
N ASP A 184 -13.16 6.47 -20.81
CA ASP A 184 -13.48 7.71 -20.10
C ASP A 184 -14.09 7.39 -18.73
N PRO A 185 -13.65 8.03 -17.64
CA PRO A 185 -14.09 7.68 -16.28
C PRO A 185 -15.62 7.79 -16.12
N ALA A 186 -16.27 8.58 -16.98
CA ALA A 186 -17.72 8.61 -17.14
C ALA A 186 -18.29 7.28 -17.66
N LYS A 187 -17.85 6.81 -18.84
CA LYS A 187 -18.28 5.53 -19.44
C LYS A 187 -18.03 4.33 -18.53
N LYS A 188 -16.94 4.36 -17.77
CA LYS A 188 -16.63 3.32 -16.78
C LYS A 188 -17.64 3.25 -15.64
N ARG A 189 -18.11 4.40 -15.13
CA ARG A 189 -19.12 4.44 -14.06
C ARG A 189 -20.48 3.95 -14.55
N ASP A 190 -20.81 4.25 -15.80
CA ASP A 190 -22.08 3.83 -16.41
C ASP A 190 -22.13 2.31 -16.64
N GLN A 191 -20.96 1.68 -16.87
CA GLN A 191 -20.84 0.23 -17.03
C GLN A 191 -20.66 -0.54 -15.71
N GLU A 192 -20.13 0.08 -14.65
CA GLU A 192 -19.87 -0.58 -13.37
C GLU A 192 -21.16 -0.83 -12.57
N LEU A 193 -21.55 -2.10 -12.47
CA LEU A 193 -22.79 -2.54 -11.83
C LEU A 193 -22.69 -2.75 -10.32
N GLY A 194 -21.60 -2.35 -9.68
CA GLY A 194 -21.44 -2.56 -8.24
C GLY A 194 -20.03 -2.44 -7.70
N PRO A 195 -19.84 -2.83 -6.42
CA PRO A 195 -18.53 -2.82 -5.79
C PRO A 195 -17.59 -3.88 -6.39
N SER A 196 -16.29 -3.73 -6.14
CA SER A 196 -15.28 -4.70 -6.55
C SER A 196 -15.18 -5.89 -5.60
N ALA A 197 -15.00 -7.08 -6.15
CA ALA A 197 -14.71 -8.32 -5.42
C ALA A 197 -13.22 -8.59 -5.43
N TYR A 198 -12.75 -9.25 -4.39
CA TYR A 198 -11.38 -9.72 -4.29
C TYR A 198 -11.38 -11.23 -4.08
N THR A 199 -10.48 -11.89 -4.78
CA THR A 199 -10.23 -13.33 -4.70
C THR A 199 -8.73 -13.55 -4.57
N LEU A 200 -8.31 -14.69 -4.06
CA LEU A 200 -6.90 -15.02 -3.98
C LEU A 200 -6.36 -15.21 -5.41
N ALA A 201 -5.22 -14.57 -5.72
CA ALA A 201 -4.61 -14.66 -7.04
C ALA A 201 -3.91 -16.02 -7.20
N ASN A 202 -4.69 -17.07 -7.45
CA ASN A 202 -4.21 -18.44 -7.72
C ASN A 202 -5.04 -19.05 -8.84
N GLN A 203 -4.36 -19.65 -9.82
CA GLN A 203 -5.00 -20.31 -10.95
C GLN A 203 -5.90 -21.47 -10.53
N ALA A 204 -5.43 -22.34 -9.61
CA ALA A 204 -6.17 -23.50 -9.15
C ALA A 204 -7.50 -23.11 -8.49
N LEU A 205 -7.50 -22.02 -7.69
CA LEU A 205 -8.73 -21.51 -7.06
C LEU A 205 -9.77 -21.07 -8.10
N LEU A 206 -9.33 -20.41 -9.17
CA LEU A 206 -10.24 -19.94 -10.20
C LEU A 206 -10.79 -21.09 -11.05
N GLN A 207 -10.00 -22.14 -11.27
CA GLN A 207 -10.46 -23.39 -11.89
C GLN A 207 -11.52 -24.08 -11.01
N ASP A 208 -11.29 -24.13 -9.70
CA ASP A 208 -12.19 -24.73 -8.72
C ASP A 208 -13.58 -24.08 -8.67
N PHE A 209 -13.75 -22.85 -9.16
CA PHE A 209 -15.07 -22.21 -9.22
C PHE A 209 -16.01 -22.87 -10.24
N VAL A 210 -15.45 -23.51 -11.27
CA VAL A 210 -16.18 -24.10 -12.40
C VAL A 210 -16.32 -25.62 -12.22
N ILE A 211 -15.35 -26.28 -11.59
CA ILE A 211 -15.33 -27.74 -11.42
C ILE A 211 -16.42 -28.17 -10.43
N ARG A 212 -17.41 -28.95 -10.91
CA ARG A 212 -18.46 -29.53 -10.06
C ARG A 212 -17.85 -30.48 -9.02
N GLY A 213 -18.27 -30.34 -7.76
CA GLY A 213 -17.76 -31.15 -6.64
C GLY A 213 -16.49 -30.58 -5.99
N SER A 214 -15.90 -29.51 -6.53
CA SER A 214 -14.84 -28.77 -5.84
C SER A 214 -15.40 -28.02 -4.62
N PRO A 215 -14.66 -27.88 -3.51
CA PRO A 215 -15.10 -27.12 -2.32
C PRO A 215 -15.44 -25.66 -2.64
N TYR A 216 -14.89 -25.10 -3.71
CA TYR A 216 -15.13 -23.72 -4.13
C TYR A 216 -16.08 -23.57 -5.32
N TYR A 217 -16.73 -24.65 -5.76
CA TYR A 217 -17.69 -24.60 -6.86
C TYR A 217 -18.76 -23.52 -6.64
N GLY A 218 -18.97 -22.65 -7.63
CA GLY A 218 -19.97 -21.58 -7.56
C GLY A 218 -19.61 -20.43 -6.61
N SER A 219 -18.37 -20.36 -6.09
CA SER A 219 -17.94 -19.26 -5.22
C SER A 219 -17.88 -17.91 -5.93
N ASN A 220 -17.80 -17.89 -7.26
CA ASN A 220 -18.05 -16.72 -8.11
C ASN A 220 -19.39 -16.03 -7.82
N ARG A 221 -20.47 -16.78 -7.57
CA ARG A 221 -21.78 -16.22 -7.23
C ARG A 221 -21.85 -15.69 -5.80
N LYS A 222 -20.94 -16.13 -4.92
CA LYS A 222 -20.78 -15.60 -3.56
C LYS A 222 -19.96 -14.31 -3.55
N MET A 223 -19.15 -14.07 -4.59
CA MET A 223 -18.47 -12.79 -4.77
C MET A 223 -19.51 -11.67 -4.74
N LEU A 224 -19.21 -10.58 -4.03
CA LEU A 224 -20.08 -9.41 -3.89
C LEU A 224 -21.37 -9.61 -3.09
N ARG A 225 -21.79 -10.84 -2.72
CA ARG A 225 -23.03 -11.06 -1.93
C ARG A 225 -23.00 -10.36 -0.57
N ARG A 226 -21.85 -10.38 0.11
CA ARG A 226 -21.68 -9.66 1.39
C ARG A 226 -21.84 -8.14 1.24
N ASN A 227 -21.54 -7.60 0.06
CA ASN A 227 -21.73 -6.18 -0.23
C ASN A 227 -23.13 -5.89 -0.80
N ALA A 228 -23.84 -6.92 -1.30
CA ALA A 228 -25.20 -6.83 -1.84
C ALA A 228 -26.28 -6.79 -0.75
N GLN A 229 -26.00 -7.25 0.47
CA GLN A 229 -26.94 -7.21 1.60
C GLN A 229 -27.47 -5.79 1.89
N ASN A 230 -26.70 -4.76 1.55
CA ASN A 230 -27.07 -3.36 1.79
C ASN A 230 -27.59 -2.63 0.53
N ARG A 231 -27.76 -3.32 -0.61
CA ARG A 231 -28.17 -2.72 -1.88
C ARG A 231 -29.28 -3.52 -2.54
N THR A 232 -30.46 -2.91 -2.62
CA THR A 232 -31.61 -3.43 -3.38
C THR A 232 -31.21 -3.62 -4.85
N GLY A 233 -31.49 -4.79 -5.43
CA GLY A 233 -31.27 -5.11 -6.84
C GLY A 233 -29.88 -5.69 -7.21
N LEU A 234 -28.84 -5.54 -6.39
CA LEU A 234 -27.52 -6.12 -6.71
C LEU A 234 -27.55 -7.65 -6.71
N THR A 235 -28.39 -8.26 -5.88
CA THR A 235 -28.60 -9.71 -5.84
C THR A 235 -29.11 -10.27 -7.18
N ASP A 236 -30.02 -9.55 -7.83
CA ASP A 236 -30.64 -9.99 -9.08
C ASP A 236 -29.65 -9.88 -10.24
N VAL A 237 -28.87 -8.80 -10.26
CA VAL A 237 -27.76 -8.62 -11.19
C VAL A 237 -26.70 -9.72 -11.00
N LEU A 238 -26.35 -10.06 -9.76
CA LEU A 238 -25.40 -11.15 -9.47
C LEU A 238 -25.93 -12.53 -9.88
N ASN A 239 -27.24 -12.74 -9.81
CA ASN A 239 -27.85 -14.00 -10.24
C ASN A 239 -27.81 -14.15 -11.77
N ARG A 240 -27.86 -13.04 -12.51
CA ARG A 240 -27.70 -13.00 -13.97
C ARG A 240 -26.22 -12.91 -14.41
N ALA A 241 -25.30 -12.72 -13.46
CA ALA A 241 -23.91 -12.46 -13.78
C ALA A 241 -23.23 -13.66 -14.43
N VAL A 242 -22.66 -13.45 -15.61
CA VAL A 242 -21.95 -14.47 -16.38
C VAL A 242 -20.50 -14.55 -15.90
N TRP A 243 -20.09 -15.77 -15.56
CA TRP A 243 -18.70 -16.11 -15.28
C TRP A 243 -18.20 -17.02 -16.41
N ARG A 244 -17.10 -16.62 -17.05
CA ARG A 244 -16.50 -17.42 -18.12
C ARG A 244 -15.85 -18.69 -17.56
N GLU A 245 -15.97 -19.79 -18.28
CA GLU A 245 -15.36 -21.07 -17.89
C GLU A 245 -13.82 -20.99 -17.89
N ASP A 246 -13.24 -20.27 -18.86
CA ASP A 246 -11.80 -20.10 -19.05
C ASP A 246 -11.21 -18.88 -18.29
N MET A 247 -11.88 -18.42 -17.23
CA MET A 247 -11.49 -17.20 -16.51
C MET A 247 -10.07 -17.29 -15.92
N ASP A 248 -9.63 -18.47 -15.50
CA ASP A 248 -8.29 -18.71 -14.99
C ASP A 248 -7.23 -18.47 -16.08
N SER A 249 -7.44 -19.05 -17.26
CA SER A 249 -6.53 -18.97 -18.40
C SER A 249 -6.53 -17.56 -18.99
N LEU A 250 -7.70 -16.88 -19.01
CA LEU A 250 -7.82 -15.49 -19.40
C LEU A 250 -7.01 -14.57 -18.47
N VAL A 251 -7.16 -14.72 -17.16
CA VAL A 251 -6.40 -13.93 -16.17
C VAL A 251 -4.90 -14.14 -16.36
N LEU A 252 -4.46 -15.39 -16.52
CA LEU A 252 -3.05 -15.72 -16.79
C LEU A 252 -2.54 -15.00 -18.06
N LYS A 253 -3.29 -15.11 -19.17
CA LYS A 253 -2.93 -14.48 -20.44
C LYS A 253 -2.82 -12.95 -20.30
N LEU A 254 -3.78 -12.33 -19.62
CA LEU A 254 -3.77 -10.88 -19.39
C LEU A 254 -2.62 -10.45 -18.48
N MET A 255 -2.30 -11.20 -17.42
CA MET A 255 -1.15 -10.90 -16.54
C MET A 255 0.17 -10.94 -17.32
N ARG A 256 0.38 -11.99 -18.12
CA ARG A 256 1.57 -12.15 -18.97
C ARG A 256 1.72 -11.01 -19.95
N ARG A 257 0.65 -10.71 -20.70
CA ARG A 257 0.62 -9.60 -21.66
C ARG A 257 0.97 -8.26 -21.00
N ARG A 258 0.42 -7.96 -19.82
CA ARG A 258 0.68 -6.70 -19.09
C ARG A 258 2.13 -6.58 -18.65
N ILE A 259 2.73 -7.68 -18.19
CA ILE A 259 4.14 -7.71 -17.81
C ILE A 259 5.02 -7.48 -19.02
N VAL A 260 4.72 -8.10 -20.17
CA VAL A 260 5.45 -7.87 -21.42
C VAL A 260 5.29 -6.44 -21.93
N ASP A 261 4.07 -5.90 -21.94
CA ASP A 261 3.83 -4.51 -22.33
C ASP A 261 4.65 -3.53 -21.45
N GLU A 262 4.76 -3.80 -20.14
CA GLU A 262 5.56 -2.99 -19.22
C GLU A 262 7.08 -3.17 -19.41
N LEU A 263 7.53 -4.40 -19.71
CA LEU A 263 8.93 -4.66 -20.06
C LEU A 263 9.33 -3.93 -21.33
N LEU A 264 8.50 -3.99 -22.38
CA LEU A 264 8.68 -3.26 -23.64
C LEU A 264 8.64 -1.73 -23.44
N TYR A 265 7.77 -1.25 -22.54
CA TYR A 265 7.75 0.16 -22.18
C TYR A 265 9.07 0.60 -21.50
N LEU A 266 9.63 -0.25 -20.63
CA LEU A 266 10.91 0.00 -19.98
C LEU A 266 12.08 -0.11 -20.94
N THR A 267 12.05 -1.03 -21.92
CA THR A 267 13.11 -1.15 -22.94
C THR A 267 13.17 0.10 -23.80
N GLY A 268 12.02 0.62 -24.26
CA GLY A 268 11.94 1.88 -24.99
C GLY A 268 12.53 3.08 -24.23
N LYS A 269 12.40 3.10 -22.90
CA LYS A 269 13.05 4.11 -22.04
C LYS A 269 14.55 3.89 -21.84
N CYS A 270 15.02 2.65 -21.96
CA CYS A 270 16.44 2.32 -21.87
C CYS A 270 17.17 2.62 -23.19
N THR A 271 16.51 2.44 -24.33
CA THR A 271 17.05 2.67 -25.68
C THR A 271 16.88 4.11 -26.17
N GLY A 272 15.90 4.85 -25.66
CA GLY A 272 15.67 6.26 -25.99
C GLY A 272 16.71 7.24 -25.43
N SER A 273 16.52 8.53 -25.74
CA SER A 273 17.50 9.62 -25.51
C SER A 273 17.93 9.82 -24.04
N LEU A 274 17.12 9.35 -23.07
CA LEU A 274 17.39 9.49 -21.64
C LEU A 274 18.19 8.33 -21.02
N ARG A 275 18.54 7.28 -21.80
CA ARG A 275 19.33 6.09 -21.42
C ARG A 275 19.24 5.72 -19.93
N ARG A 276 18.02 5.56 -19.43
CA ARG A 276 17.82 5.27 -18.02
C ARG A 276 18.10 3.78 -17.78
N LYS A 277 18.97 3.47 -16.83
CA LYS A 277 19.36 2.09 -16.48
C LYS A 277 18.28 1.41 -15.61
N TYR A 278 17.11 1.13 -16.19
CA TYR A 278 16.06 0.32 -15.55
C TYR A 278 16.31 -1.17 -15.77
N LEU A 279 16.71 -1.52 -16.98
CA LEU A 279 17.10 -2.86 -17.40
C LEU A 279 18.59 -2.85 -17.73
N THR A 280 19.35 -3.76 -17.13
CA THR A 280 20.78 -3.93 -17.44
C THR A 280 21.02 -5.36 -17.92
N PRO A 281 21.49 -5.55 -19.17
CA PRO A 281 21.88 -6.88 -19.65
C PRO A 281 23.12 -7.36 -18.90
N LEU A 282 23.10 -8.59 -18.40
CA LEU A 282 24.22 -9.24 -17.73
C LEU A 282 24.84 -10.28 -18.66
N ARG A 283 25.93 -9.89 -19.32
CA ARG A 283 26.63 -10.72 -20.33
C ARG A 283 27.56 -11.74 -19.69
N GLY A 284 27.91 -11.60 -18.42
CA GLY A 284 28.66 -12.60 -17.64
C GLY A 284 27.76 -13.51 -16.81
N GLY A 285 26.44 -13.41 -16.99
CA GLY A 285 25.47 -14.27 -16.31
C GLY A 285 25.43 -14.09 -14.79
N TYR A 286 25.30 -15.20 -14.05
CA TYR A 286 25.17 -15.18 -12.59
C TYR A 286 26.43 -14.70 -11.86
N GLU A 287 27.63 -14.90 -12.41
CA GLU A 287 28.87 -14.45 -11.78
C GLU A 287 28.99 -12.93 -11.82
N GLU A 288 28.70 -12.30 -12.97
CA GLU A 288 28.61 -10.84 -13.07
C GLU A 288 27.51 -10.28 -12.15
N ALA A 289 26.41 -11.01 -11.96
CA ALA A 289 25.34 -10.61 -11.05
C ALA A 289 25.76 -10.61 -9.57
N LYS A 290 26.65 -11.54 -9.15
CA LYS A 290 27.16 -11.64 -7.77
C LYS A 290 28.17 -10.56 -7.44
N GLU A 291 28.97 -10.15 -8.41
CA GLU A 291 30.00 -9.12 -8.24
C GLU A 291 29.43 -7.71 -8.30
N ARG A 292 28.36 -7.51 -9.08
CA ARG A 292 27.70 -6.21 -9.19
C ARG A 292 26.77 -5.97 -7.99
N LYS A 293 26.78 -4.72 -7.50
CA LYS A 293 25.84 -4.19 -6.50
C LYS A 293 24.47 -3.92 -7.13
N LEU A 294 23.81 -4.99 -7.57
CA LEU A 294 22.50 -4.95 -8.20
C LEU A 294 21.41 -4.80 -7.14
N ARG A 295 20.33 -4.12 -7.50
CA ARG A 295 19.14 -3.94 -6.66
C ARG A 295 17.89 -4.27 -7.45
N GLY A 296 16.92 -4.90 -6.79
CA GLY A 296 15.63 -5.25 -7.39
C GLY A 296 15.52 -6.74 -7.65
N ALA A 297 15.37 -7.13 -8.90
CA ALA A 297 15.17 -8.52 -9.31
C ALA A 297 16.00 -8.88 -10.54
N LEU A 298 16.20 -10.18 -10.76
CA LEU A 298 16.80 -10.72 -11.97
C LEU A 298 15.74 -11.42 -12.79
N VAL A 299 15.78 -11.23 -14.12
CA VAL A 299 14.87 -11.88 -15.06
C VAL A 299 15.70 -12.69 -16.05
N TYR A 300 15.49 -14.00 -16.06
CA TYR A 300 16.09 -14.94 -16.99
C TYR A 300 15.16 -15.10 -18.20
N VAL A 301 15.63 -14.76 -19.40
CA VAL A 301 14.81 -14.76 -20.62
C VAL A 301 15.07 -16.01 -21.48
N GLY A 302 16.14 -16.76 -21.17
CA GLY A 302 16.60 -17.84 -22.03
C GLY A 302 17.05 -17.33 -23.40
N GLY A 303 17.60 -18.22 -24.21
CA GLY A 303 18.08 -17.90 -25.56
C GLY A 303 19.50 -18.37 -25.79
N ALA A 304 19.73 -19.01 -26.95
CA ALA A 304 21.07 -19.35 -27.40
C ALA A 304 21.88 -18.06 -27.61
N PRO A 305 23.19 -18.04 -27.28
CA PRO A 305 24.05 -16.93 -27.64
C PRO A 305 23.93 -16.73 -29.16
N GLY A 306 23.54 -15.53 -29.60
CA GLY A 306 23.51 -15.20 -31.02
C GLY A 306 24.85 -15.53 -31.66
N LYS A 307 24.84 -15.97 -32.92
CA LYS A 307 26.00 -16.41 -33.73
C LYS A 307 27.21 -15.46 -33.81
N GLY A 308 27.18 -14.31 -33.13
CA GLY A 308 28.29 -13.36 -32.98
C GLY A 308 28.82 -13.18 -31.56
N MET A 309 28.30 -13.92 -30.56
CA MET A 309 28.86 -13.93 -29.20
C MET A 309 29.82 -15.13 -29.10
N GLY A 310 31.11 -14.80 -28.97
CA GLY A 310 32.23 -15.72 -29.12
C GLY A 310 32.08 -17.04 -28.36
N MET A 311 32.62 -18.08 -29.00
CA MET A 311 33.01 -19.38 -28.43
C MET A 311 33.36 -19.24 -26.93
N GLY A 312 32.46 -19.65 -26.03
CA GLY A 312 32.76 -19.68 -24.59
C GLY A 312 31.56 -19.51 -23.65
N MET A 313 30.44 -18.95 -24.10
CA MET A 313 29.26 -18.81 -23.24
C MET A 313 28.35 -20.03 -23.36
N GLY A 314 28.56 -21.03 -22.50
CA GLY A 314 27.66 -22.18 -22.37
C GLY A 314 26.22 -21.73 -22.07
N THR A 315 25.24 -22.50 -22.53
CA THR A 315 23.83 -22.28 -22.19
C THR A 315 23.67 -22.24 -20.67
N MET A 316 23.23 -21.09 -20.13
CA MET A 316 22.99 -20.96 -18.69
C MET A 316 21.90 -21.93 -18.27
N ARG A 317 22.08 -22.58 -17.13
CA ARG A 317 21.04 -23.45 -16.56
C ARG A 317 19.84 -22.58 -16.16
N PRO A 318 18.60 -22.93 -16.56
CA PRO A 318 17.43 -22.19 -16.13
C PRO A 318 17.32 -22.24 -14.59
N PRO A 319 16.91 -21.13 -13.96
CA PRO A 319 16.72 -21.09 -12.52
C PRO A 319 15.59 -22.04 -12.09
N GLN A 320 15.64 -22.52 -10.85
CA GLN A 320 14.53 -23.25 -10.26
C GLN A 320 13.34 -22.31 -9.99
N ARG A 321 12.13 -22.85 -9.87
CA ARG A 321 10.95 -22.09 -9.41
C ARG A 321 11.25 -21.46 -8.05
N VAL A 322 10.96 -20.16 -7.89
CA VAL A 322 11.26 -19.38 -6.68
C VAL A 322 12.75 -19.43 -6.31
N SER A 323 13.62 -19.11 -7.26
CA SER A 323 15.06 -19.02 -7.01
C SER A 323 15.47 -17.65 -6.48
N THR A 324 16.42 -17.63 -5.53
CA THR A 324 17.08 -16.41 -5.08
C THR A 324 18.58 -16.52 -5.32
N LEU A 325 19.22 -15.41 -5.68
CA LEU A 325 20.66 -15.29 -5.86
C LEU A 325 21.25 -14.50 -4.70
N ASP A 326 22.27 -15.07 -4.05
CA ASP A 326 23.01 -14.40 -2.99
C ASP A 326 24.10 -13.47 -3.57
N ILE A 327 24.03 -12.17 -3.29
CA ILE A 327 25.05 -11.16 -3.66
C ILE A 327 26.10 -11.07 -2.56
N LYS A 328 27.38 -11.14 -2.94
CA LYS A 328 28.50 -11.02 -2.01
C LYS A 328 28.77 -9.54 -1.65
N GLY A 329 28.91 -9.24 -0.36
CA GLY A 329 29.45 -7.97 0.12
C GLY A 329 28.44 -6.85 0.40
N GLU A 330 27.13 -7.09 0.29
CA GLU A 330 26.11 -6.12 0.73
C GLU A 330 25.53 -6.48 2.12
N ARG A 331 25.41 -5.46 2.99
CA ARG A 331 24.75 -5.60 4.31
C ARG A 331 23.22 -5.72 4.21
N TYR A 332 22.64 -5.29 3.10
CA TYR A 332 21.21 -5.28 2.80
C TYR A 332 21.01 -5.81 1.38
N ASN A 333 19.87 -6.42 1.06
CA ASN A 333 19.61 -7.07 -0.24
C ASN A 333 20.61 -8.19 -0.59
N THR A 334 21.05 -8.95 0.41
CA THR A 334 21.92 -10.11 0.24
C THR A 334 21.29 -11.14 -0.70
N ARG A 335 19.96 -11.21 -0.79
CA ARG A 335 19.23 -12.14 -1.68
C ARG A 335 18.40 -11.38 -2.70
N LEU A 336 18.60 -11.65 -3.99
CA LEU A 336 17.75 -11.15 -5.06
C LEU A 336 16.85 -12.26 -5.62
N PRO A 337 15.56 -11.99 -5.87
CA PRO A 337 14.69 -12.93 -6.57
C PRO A 337 15.11 -13.06 -8.04
N VAL A 338 15.11 -14.30 -8.54
CA VAL A 338 15.40 -14.64 -9.93
C VAL A 338 14.14 -15.22 -10.56
N TYR A 339 13.57 -14.50 -11.52
CA TYR A 339 12.36 -14.88 -12.24
C TYR A 339 12.71 -15.56 -13.56
N ASP A 340 12.14 -16.75 -13.79
CA ASP A 340 12.24 -17.45 -15.08
C ASP A 340 11.15 -16.95 -16.04
N ALA A 341 11.50 -16.06 -16.96
CA ALA A 341 10.55 -15.54 -17.94
C ALA A 341 10.09 -16.61 -18.94
N THR A 342 10.89 -17.65 -19.19
CA THR A 342 10.51 -18.72 -20.13
C THR A 342 9.28 -19.49 -19.63
N VAL A 343 9.22 -19.73 -18.32
CA VAL A 343 8.08 -20.37 -17.66
C VAL A 343 6.97 -19.38 -17.34
N LEU A 344 7.33 -18.19 -16.83
CA LEU A 344 6.35 -17.21 -16.34
C LEU A 344 5.55 -16.58 -17.49
N LEU A 345 6.22 -16.09 -18.54
CA LEU A 345 5.56 -15.41 -19.66
C LEU A 345 4.95 -16.40 -20.65
N GLY A 346 5.50 -17.62 -20.74
CA GLY A 346 5.13 -18.60 -21.76
C GLY A 346 5.69 -18.25 -23.13
N GLU A 347 5.60 -19.19 -24.07
CA GLU A 347 6.30 -19.09 -25.36
C GLU A 347 5.80 -17.94 -26.25
N GLU A 348 4.50 -17.67 -26.26
CA GLU A 348 3.89 -16.64 -27.12
C GLU A 348 4.39 -15.23 -26.76
N GLU A 349 4.26 -14.87 -25.48
CA GLU A 349 4.64 -13.54 -25.00
C GLU A 349 6.18 -13.41 -24.89
N LEU A 350 6.90 -14.51 -24.69
CA LEU A 350 8.36 -14.52 -24.76
C LEU A 350 8.87 -14.25 -26.17
N LYS A 351 8.30 -14.89 -27.21
CA LYS A 351 8.63 -14.61 -28.61
C LYS A 351 8.39 -13.13 -28.93
N ARG A 352 7.23 -12.60 -28.52
CA ARG A 352 6.90 -11.18 -28.66
C ARG A 352 7.92 -10.25 -27.99
N LEU A 353 8.45 -10.63 -26.83
CA LEU A 353 9.50 -9.88 -26.14
C LEU A 353 10.85 -9.94 -26.89
N VAL A 354 11.22 -11.12 -27.41
CA VAL A 354 12.50 -11.34 -28.12
C VAL A 354 12.51 -10.78 -29.55
N ASP A 355 11.33 -10.71 -30.18
CA ASP A 355 11.12 -10.15 -31.53
C ASP A 355 10.98 -8.63 -31.52
N GLU A 356 11.18 -7.99 -30.37
CA GLU A 356 11.25 -6.53 -30.26
C GLU A 356 12.30 -5.96 -31.25
N GLU A 357 11.90 -4.92 -31.99
CA GLU A 357 12.69 -4.28 -33.05
C GLU A 357 14.07 -3.78 -32.59
N THR A 358 14.20 -3.45 -31.30
CA THR A 358 15.45 -2.96 -30.72
C THR A 358 16.51 -4.05 -30.53
N GLY A 359 16.12 -5.33 -30.59
CA GLY A 359 17.01 -6.47 -30.34
C GLY A 359 17.63 -6.49 -28.93
N PHE A 360 17.10 -5.70 -27.98
CA PHE A 360 17.65 -5.52 -26.64
C PHE A 360 17.74 -6.86 -25.87
N TRP A 361 16.71 -7.68 -25.98
CA TRP A 361 16.61 -8.97 -25.29
C TRP A 361 17.53 -10.06 -25.84
N ARG A 362 18.08 -9.86 -27.05
CA ARG A 362 19.04 -10.80 -27.66
C ARG A 362 20.47 -10.60 -27.15
N GLN A 363 20.73 -9.56 -26.36
CA GLN A 363 22.06 -9.18 -25.91
C GLN A 363 22.57 -9.98 -24.70
N ALA A 364 21.69 -10.63 -23.93
CA ALA A 364 22.04 -11.39 -22.74
C ALA A 364 20.94 -12.42 -22.43
N GLN A 365 21.29 -13.47 -21.68
CA GLN A 365 20.30 -14.45 -21.16
C GLN A 365 19.69 -14.01 -19.82
N LEU A 366 20.34 -13.07 -19.12
CA LEU A 366 19.97 -12.59 -17.79
C LEU A 366 19.94 -11.06 -17.77
N PHE A 367 18.88 -10.50 -17.20
CA PHE A 367 18.67 -9.06 -17.10
C PHE A 367 18.45 -8.65 -15.65
N ALA A 368 19.11 -7.59 -15.21
CA ALA A 368 18.83 -6.95 -13.93
C ALA A 368 17.74 -5.91 -14.08
N VAL A 369 16.67 -6.06 -13.30
CA VAL A 369 15.55 -5.14 -13.18
C VAL A 369 15.73 -4.35 -11.89
N GLY A 370 16.00 -3.05 -12.01
CA GLY A 370 16.31 -2.22 -10.86
C GLY A 370 15.76 -0.80 -10.93
N ARG A 371 15.84 -0.12 -9.77
CA ARG A 371 15.30 1.22 -9.47
C ARG A 371 13.80 1.24 -9.17
N GLU A 372 13.37 2.34 -8.55
CA GLU A 372 12.02 2.59 -8.06
C GLU A 372 10.92 2.47 -9.14
N ALA A 373 11.21 2.88 -10.39
CA ALA A 373 10.24 2.76 -11.48
C ALA A 373 9.92 1.30 -11.87
N THR A 374 10.72 0.33 -11.42
CA THR A 374 10.51 -1.09 -11.68
C THR A 374 9.86 -1.82 -10.51
N THR A 375 9.55 -1.12 -9.41
CA THR A 375 8.94 -1.73 -8.23
C THR A 375 7.56 -2.32 -8.55
N GLU A 376 6.74 -1.63 -9.32
CA GLU A 376 5.42 -2.14 -9.72
C GLU A 376 5.54 -3.40 -10.59
N LEU A 377 6.45 -3.39 -11.57
CA LEU A 377 6.78 -4.57 -12.38
C LEU A 377 7.21 -5.75 -11.51
N GLN A 378 8.08 -5.54 -10.52
CA GLN A 378 8.54 -6.58 -9.60
C GLN A 378 7.39 -7.17 -8.78
N ILE A 379 6.44 -6.33 -8.32
CA ILE A 379 5.23 -6.80 -7.63
C ILE A 379 4.34 -7.62 -8.58
N LYS A 380 4.21 -7.23 -9.85
CA LYS A 380 3.43 -7.97 -10.86
C LYS A 380 4.07 -9.31 -11.20
N LEU A 381 5.39 -9.37 -11.34
CA LEU A 381 6.15 -10.61 -11.54
C LEU A 381 5.94 -11.57 -10.37
N TRP A 382 6.04 -11.05 -9.14
CA TRP A 382 5.79 -11.85 -7.95
C TRP A 382 4.34 -12.35 -7.88
N LYS A 383 3.37 -11.50 -8.22
CA LYS A 383 1.96 -11.89 -8.31
C LYS A 383 1.73 -12.99 -9.35
N LEU A 384 2.39 -12.92 -10.52
CA LEU A 384 2.29 -13.93 -11.57
C LEU A 384 2.88 -15.27 -11.12
N GLU A 385 4.04 -15.24 -10.46
CA GLU A 385 4.65 -16.45 -9.90
C GLU A 385 3.74 -17.10 -8.84
N GLY A 386 3.16 -16.30 -7.95
CA GLY A 386 2.17 -16.77 -6.98
C GLY A 386 0.90 -17.31 -7.63
N TYR A 387 0.46 -16.70 -8.74
CA TYR A 387 -0.71 -17.16 -9.50
C TYR A 387 -0.52 -18.55 -10.10
N MET A 388 0.70 -18.86 -10.57
CA MET A 388 1.09 -20.14 -11.15
C MET A 388 1.55 -21.19 -10.11
N ALA A 389 1.52 -20.84 -8.81
CA ALA A 389 1.93 -21.74 -7.75
C ALA A 389 0.90 -22.87 -7.60
N LYS A 390 1.29 -24.09 -7.97
CA LYS A 390 0.48 -25.31 -7.82
C LYS A 390 0.54 -25.77 -6.36
N GLY A 391 -0.17 -25.08 -5.47
CA GLY A 391 -0.44 -25.54 -4.11
C GLY A 391 -1.86 -26.08 -4.02
N LYS A 392 -2.07 -27.23 -3.36
CA LYS A 392 -3.42 -27.64 -2.96
C LYS A 392 -3.93 -26.60 -1.98
N LEU A 393 -5.00 -25.90 -2.34
CA LEU A 393 -5.72 -25.07 -1.38
C LEU A 393 -6.49 -26.02 -0.47
N LEU A 394 -6.18 -25.99 0.83
CA LEU A 394 -6.92 -26.76 1.82
C LEU A 394 -8.39 -26.32 1.76
N SER A 395 -9.30 -27.29 1.64
CA SER A 395 -10.73 -27.05 1.83
C SER A 395 -10.94 -26.27 3.14
N PRO A 396 -11.95 -25.39 3.25
CA PRO A 396 -12.27 -24.75 4.52
C PRO A 396 -12.35 -25.73 5.69
N GLU A 397 -12.91 -26.93 5.47
CA GLU A 397 -13.01 -28.00 6.45
C GLU A 397 -11.62 -28.58 6.82
N ASP A 398 -10.77 -28.82 5.82
CA ASP A 398 -9.41 -29.31 6.05
C ASP A 398 -8.55 -28.25 6.74
N ARG A 399 -8.79 -26.97 6.45
CA ARG A 399 -8.15 -25.85 7.13
C ARG A 399 -8.57 -25.79 8.59
N GLU A 400 -9.84 -25.97 8.90
CA GLU A 400 -10.32 -26.06 10.28
C GLU A 400 -9.70 -27.27 11.01
N ARG A 401 -9.58 -28.42 10.34
CA ARG A 401 -8.91 -29.61 10.89
C ARG A 401 -7.42 -29.36 11.14
N GLU A 402 -6.71 -28.73 10.22
CA GLU A 402 -5.29 -28.39 10.36
C GLU A 402 -5.07 -27.33 11.44
N LEU A 403 -5.94 -26.31 11.53
CA LEU A 403 -5.90 -25.32 12.62
C LEU A 403 -6.19 -25.99 13.98
N ALA A 404 -7.10 -26.96 14.02
CA ALA A 404 -7.38 -27.73 15.23
C ALA A 404 -6.19 -28.63 15.63
N ARG A 405 -5.52 -29.26 14.67
CA ARG A 405 -4.28 -30.04 14.89
C ARG A 405 -3.16 -29.14 15.41
N ALA A 406 -2.89 -28.03 14.73
CA ALA A 406 -1.87 -27.08 15.15
C ALA A 406 -2.17 -26.48 16.54
N ALA A 407 -3.45 -26.25 16.87
CA ALA A 407 -3.85 -25.83 18.20
C ALA A 407 -3.60 -26.93 19.25
N ALA A 408 -3.88 -28.20 18.93
CA ALA A 408 -3.59 -29.33 19.79
C ALA A 408 -2.07 -29.47 20.04
N ASP A 409 -1.26 -29.44 18.99
CA ASP A 409 0.20 -29.50 19.07
C ASP A 409 0.78 -28.35 19.92
N ALA A 410 0.22 -27.14 19.77
CA ALA A 410 0.61 -25.98 20.58
C ALA A 410 0.22 -26.13 22.06
N THR A 411 -0.91 -26.78 22.37
CA THR A 411 -1.28 -27.10 23.76
C THR A 411 -0.37 -28.16 24.35
N GLU A 412 -0.02 -29.20 23.59
CA GLU A 412 0.93 -30.23 24.02
C GLU A 412 2.32 -29.64 24.30
N ALA A 413 2.80 -28.75 23.44
CA ALA A 413 4.07 -28.04 23.65
C ALA A 413 4.07 -27.19 24.95
N LYS A 414 2.97 -26.48 25.24
CA LYS A 414 2.82 -25.71 26.50
C LYS A 414 2.79 -26.61 27.74
N VAL A 415 2.11 -27.76 27.65
CA VAL A 415 2.07 -28.74 28.76
C VAL A 415 3.46 -29.33 29.00
N ALA A 416 4.21 -29.63 27.94
CA ALA A 416 5.58 -30.11 28.05
C ALA A 416 6.51 -29.06 28.69
N GLU A 417 6.37 -27.79 28.32
CA GLU A 417 7.13 -26.68 28.92
C GLU A 417 6.81 -26.50 30.41
N MET A 418 5.52 -26.57 30.79
CA MET A 418 5.09 -26.52 32.19
C MET A 418 5.66 -27.68 33.02
N LYS A 419 5.61 -28.91 32.48
CA LYS A 419 6.20 -30.08 33.14
C LYS A 419 7.71 -29.95 33.30
N ALA A 420 8.40 -29.43 32.28
CA ALA A 420 9.84 -29.15 32.36
C ALA A 420 10.17 -28.06 33.39
N ALA A 421 9.32 -27.05 33.55
CA ALA A 421 9.46 -26.02 34.58
C ALA A 421 9.21 -26.56 35.99
N GLN A 422 8.20 -27.41 36.18
CA GLN A 422 7.93 -28.09 37.46
C GLN A 422 9.08 -29.02 37.87
N ALA A 423 9.61 -29.83 36.94
CA ALA A 423 10.75 -30.69 37.20
C ALA A 423 12.04 -29.89 37.56
N LYS A 424 12.20 -28.68 37.02
CA LYS A 424 13.30 -27.77 37.42
C LYS A 424 13.07 -27.15 38.79
N ALA A 425 11.83 -26.85 39.17
CA ALA A 425 11.50 -26.32 40.49
C ALA A 425 11.70 -27.37 41.59
N GLU A 426 11.32 -28.61 41.31
CA GLU A 426 11.43 -29.73 42.25
C GLU A 426 12.91 -30.09 42.53
N LYS A 427 13.78 -30.03 41.51
CA LYS A 427 15.24 -30.18 41.69
C LYS A 427 15.91 -29.06 42.47
N ARG A 428 15.28 -27.89 42.63
CA ARG A 428 15.78 -26.78 43.46
C ARG A 428 15.39 -26.92 44.93
N HIS A 429 14.49 -27.83 45.28
CA HIS A 429 14.05 -28.08 46.65
C HIS A 429 14.68 -29.36 47.21
N VAL A 430 16.01 -29.36 47.35
CA VAL A 430 16.71 -30.34 48.20
C VAL A 430 16.93 -29.68 49.56
N PRO A 431 16.31 -30.15 50.65
CA PRO A 431 16.55 -29.61 51.99
C PRO A 431 17.94 -30.05 52.46
N GLY A 432 18.83 -29.07 52.63
CA GLY A 432 20.13 -29.27 53.25
C GLY A 432 19.98 -29.76 54.69
N GLY A 433 20.54 -30.94 54.95
CA GLY A 433 20.63 -31.54 56.27
C GLY A 433 21.48 -30.71 57.23
N GLN A 434 21.03 -30.68 58.48
CA GLN A 434 21.70 -30.10 59.64
C GLN A 434 23.06 -30.78 59.89
N GLY A 435 24.09 -29.96 60.10
CA GLY A 435 25.37 -30.37 60.67
C GLY A 435 25.78 -29.36 61.76
N GLN A 436 25.50 -29.72 63.01
CA GLN A 436 25.90 -29.01 64.23
C GLN A 436 27.43 -28.85 64.32
N ARG A 437 27.91 -27.66 64.74
CA ARG A 437 29.09 -27.53 65.61
C ARG A 437 28.91 -26.33 66.55
N ASP A 438 29.07 -26.65 67.83
CA ASP A 438 28.91 -25.80 68.99
C ASP A 438 30.06 -24.80 69.21
N ALA A 439 29.66 -23.67 69.80
CA ALA A 439 30.32 -22.78 70.76
C ALA A 439 31.86 -22.81 70.94
N GLN A 440 32.50 -21.62 70.92
CA GLN A 440 32.99 -20.91 72.14
C GLN A 440 33.86 -19.66 71.81
N ARG A 441 33.43 -18.51 72.34
CA ARG A 441 34.18 -17.53 73.18
C ARG A 441 35.52 -16.92 72.68
N ALA A 442 35.44 -15.66 72.20
CA ALA A 442 36.21 -14.40 72.47
C ALA A 442 37.76 -14.39 72.70
N PRO A 443 38.49 -13.24 72.82
CA PRO A 443 38.17 -11.81 72.57
C PRO A 443 39.26 -10.96 71.83
N ALA A 444 38.83 -9.76 71.39
CA ALA A 444 39.48 -8.44 71.35
C ALA A 444 41.01 -8.22 71.22
N ARG A 445 41.41 -7.34 70.28
CA ARG A 445 42.37 -6.21 70.44
C ARG A 445 42.34 -5.31 69.18
N ASP A 446 42.08 -4.01 69.32
CA ASP A 446 43.05 -2.87 69.25
C ASP A 446 43.86 -2.81 67.94
N THR A 447 44.17 -1.70 67.26
CA THR A 447 43.99 -0.25 67.41
C THR A 447 44.49 0.41 66.11
N ARG A 448 43.98 1.61 65.79
CA ARG A 448 44.66 2.77 65.17
C ARG A 448 45.49 2.64 63.85
N GLY A 449 44.94 3.26 62.80
CA GLY A 449 45.56 4.42 62.10
C GLY A 449 46.60 4.16 60.99
N PRO A 450 47.06 5.21 60.28
CA PRO A 450 46.30 5.89 59.21
C PRO A 450 47.13 6.17 57.93
N GLY A 451 46.47 6.70 56.89
CA GLY A 451 47.08 7.34 55.72
C GLY A 451 46.52 6.74 54.43
N GLY A 452 46.07 7.47 53.42
CA GLY A 452 46.11 8.89 53.07
C GLY A 452 45.86 8.94 51.55
N GLY A 453 45.28 10.02 51.03
CA GLY A 453 45.25 10.25 49.58
C GLY A 453 43.94 10.79 49.04
N ASP A 454 43.88 12.11 48.99
CA ASP A 454 42.95 12.94 48.22
C ASP A 454 42.65 12.44 46.79
N ARG A 455 41.40 12.62 46.36
CA ARG A 455 41.00 13.56 45.29
C ARG A 455 39.50 13.44 44.96
N ARG A 456 38.75 14.46 45.34
CA ARG A 456 37.55 14.97 44.64
C ARG A 456 38.01 16.14 43.72
N PRO A 457 37.17 16.81 42.90
CA PRO A 457 35.71 16.77 42.79
C PRO A 457 35.16 16.80 41.34
N GLY A 458 33.83 16.80 41.18
CA GLY A 458 33.20 17.26 39.94
C GLY A 458 31.74 16.85 39.75
N GLY A 459 30.85 17.24 40.67
CA GLY A 459 29.40 17.21 40.44
C GLY A 459 28.90 18.60 40.09
N TRP A 460 27.97 18.71 39.14
CA TRP A 460 27.06 19.86 39.00
C TRP A 460 25.64 19.33 38.72
N GLN A 461 24.78 19.53 39.71
CA GLN A 461 23.32 19.52 39.62
C GLN A 461 22.90 20.77 38.80
N GLY A 462 21.88 20.76 37.95
CA GLY A 462 20.48 20.70 38.38
C GLY A 462 19.99 22.10 38.74
N VAL A 463 19.62 22.90 37.73
CA VAL A 463 18.96 24.22 37.92
C VAL A 463 17.49 24.08 37.56
N ARG A 464 16.63 24.27 38.58
CA ARG A 464 15.23 24.64 38.49
C ARG A 464 15.10 26.16 38.62
N ARG A 465 13.90 26.64 38.26
CA ARG A 465 13.30 27.99 38.37
C ARG A 465 13.36 28.69 37.01
N THR A 466 12.29 29.29 36.51
CA THR A 466 11.08 29.85 37.13
C THR A 466 9.87 29.61 36.25
#